data_AF-A0A1B2LYF1-F1
#
_entry.id   AF-A0A1B2LYF1-F1
#
_cell.length_a   1.000
_cell.length_b   1.000
_cell.length_c   1.000
_cell.angle_alpha   90.00
_cell.angle_beta   90.00
_cell.angle_gamma   90.00
#
_symmetry.space_group_name_H-M   'P 1'
#
loop_
_entity.id
_entity.type
_entity.pdbx_description
1 polymer ?
#
loop_
_entity_poly.entity_id
_entity_poly.type
_entity_poly.pdbx_seq_one_letter_code
_entity_poly.pdbx_strand_id
1 'polypeptide(L)'
;MTLNRCLILISSVVVLSACHSNSVNRLVYNLESPQGAYHVEVRQCRENDAMFGPATKLQVSLLRTGESENCRATIKALSQFNVNQIDQQLQLQWLSESELRAWHPSFKANGPREQFYIQNPHVRIVFTPQEHP
;
A
#
# COMPACT_ATOMS: atom_id res chain seq x y z
N MET A 1 -64.96 18.07 -10.31
CA MET A 1 -63.96 18.41 -11.35
C MET A 1 -62.75 19.05 -10.67
N THR A 2 -61.63 18.31 -10.70
CA THR A 2 -60.22 18.69 -10.51
C THR A 2 -59.85 19.84 -9.57
N LEU A 3 -59.05 19.53 -8.53
CA LEU A 3 -57.64 19.92 -8.56
C LEU A 3 -56.80 19.08 -7.57
N ASN A 4 -55.83 18.37 -8.13
CA ASN A 4 -54.77 17.63 -7.44
C ASN A 4 -54.10 18.49 -6.36
N ARG A 5 -54.16 18.07 -5.11
CA ARG A 5 -53.26 18.57 -4.06
C ARG A 5 -51.96 17.77 -4.12
N CYS A 6 -50.90 18.47 -4.51
CA CYS A 6 -49.52 18.02 -4.56
C CYS A 6 -49.12 17.31 -3.25
N LEU A 7 -49.06 15.98 -3.29
CA LEU A 7 -48.25 15.20 -2.36
C LEU A 7 -46.78 15.40 -2.74
N ILE A 8 -46.13 16.38 -2.12
CA ILE A 8 -44.67 16.46 -2.10
C ILE A 8 -44.21 15.87 -0.76
N LEU A 9 -44.09 14.54 -0.77
CA LEU A 9 -43.06 13.82 -0.01
C LEU A 9 -41.68 14.23 -0.54
N ILE A 10 -40.61 13.86 0.18
CA ILE A 10 -39.17 14.01 -0.15
C ILE A 10 -38.61 15.32 0.46
N SER A 11 -37.59 15.36 1.31
CA SER A 11 -36.55 14.40 1.66
C SER A 11 -35.95 14.75 3.02
N SER A 12 -35.66 13.73 3.81
CA SER A 12 -34.82 13.78 5.00
C SER A 12 -33.41 14.28 4.63
N VAL A 13 -33.02 15.47 5.08
CA VAL A 13 -31.61 15.89 5.07
C VAL A 13 -31.00 15.45 6.39
N VAL A 14 -30.78 14.14 6.54
CA VAL A 14 -29.83 13.64 7.54
C VAL A 14 -28.45 13.88 6.92
N VAL A 15 -27.81 14.97 7.33
CA VAL A 15 -26.40 15.20 7.01
C VAL A 15 -25.56 14.17 7.78
N LEU A 16 -25.43 12.96 7.25
CA LEU A 16 -24.35 12.04 7.63
C LEU A 16 -23.06 12.47 6.93
N SER A 17 -22.58 13.68 7.20
CA SER A 17 -21.24 14.10 6.78
C SER A 17 -20.22 13.70 7.84
N ALA A 18 -20.04 12.39 7.99
CA ALA A 18 -18.82 11.79 8.52
C ALA A 18 -18.75 10.33 8.06
N CYS A 19 -18.58 10.12 6.76
CA CYS A 19 -17.91 8.90 6.27
C CYS A 19 -16.44 8.97 6.75
N HIS A 20 -16.22 8.84 8.06
CA HIS A 20 -14.90 8.68 8.65
C HIS A 20 -14.43 7.29 8.23
N SER A 21 -13.83 7.22 7.05
CA SER A 21 -13.20 5.98 6.59
C SER A 21 -12.08 5.66 7.57
N ASN A 22 -12.35 4.74 8.49
CA ASN A 22 -11.38 4.19 9.44
C ASN A 22 -10.25 3.39 8.76
N SER A 23 -10.15 3.43 7.43
CA SER A 23 -9.07 2.78 6.69
C SER A 23 -7.87 3.72 6.59
N VAL A 24 -6.81 3.37 7.31
CA VAL A 24 -5.49 3.97 7.11
C VAL A 24 -4.97 3.44 5.77
N ASN A 25 -4.91 4.31 4.76
CA ASN A 25 -4.33 4.09 3.44
C ASN A 25 -3.47 5.30 3.06
N ARG A 26 -2.36 5.45 3.75
CA ARG A 26 -1.51 6.66 3.66
C ARG A 26 -0.21 6.33 2.93
N LEU A 27 0.08 7.01 1.84
CA LEU A 27 1.40 6.98 1.22
C LEU A 27 2.43 7.64 2.14
N VAL A 28 3.48 6.89 2.48
CA VAL A 28 4.57 7.33 3.36
C VAL A 28 5.81 7.65 2.56
N TYR A 29 6.10 6.84 1.54
CA TYR A 29 7.30 6.96 0.73
C TYR A 29 7.05 6.45 -0.69
N ASN A 30 7.70 7.08 -1.66
CA ASN A 30 7.71 6.66 -3.06
C ASN A 30 9.15 6.75 -3.59
N LEU A 31 9.61 5.72 -4.28
CA LEU A 31 10.96 5.63 -4.85
C LEU A 31 10.91 5.16 -6.31
N GLU A 32 11.29 6.05 -7.21
CA GLU A 32 11.40 5.76 -8.64
C GLU A 32 12.65 4.94 -8.97
N SER A 33 12.52 4.07 -9.98
CA SER A 33 13.64 3.35 -10.59
C SER A 33 14.56 4.30 -11.38
N PRO A 34 15.85 3.95 -11.58
CA PRO A 34 16.84 4.82 -12.24
C PRO A 34 16.44 5.39 -13.62
N GLN A 35 15.69 4.64 -14.44
CA GLN A 35 15.21 5.03 -15.77
C GLN A 35 13.70 5.32 -15.77
N GLY A 36 13.03 5.13 -14.63
CA GLY A 36 11.65 5.54 -14.42
C GLY A 36 10.60 4.63 -15.05
N ALA A 37 10.89 3.36 -15.36
CA ALA A 37 9.86 2.42 -15.83
C ALA A 37 9.01 1.85 -14.67
N TYR A 38 9.58 1.85 -13.46
CA TYR A 38 8.98 1.32 -12.23
C TYR A 38 9.12 2.30 -11.07
N HIS A 39 8.30 2.10 -10.04
CA HIS A 39 8.45 2.74 -8.74
C HIS A 39 8.01 1.82 -7.61
N VAL A 40 8.41 2.19 -6.39
CA VAL A 40 8.03 1.51 -5.17
C VAL A 40 7.22 2.45 -4.31
N GLU A 41 5.97 2.11 -4.02
CA GLU A 41 5.16 2.81 -3.03
C GLU A 41 5.25 2.10 -1.68
N VAL A 42 5.45 2.87 -0.61
CA VAL A 42 5.32 2.40 0.76
C VAL A 42 4.13 3.09 1.40
N ARG A 43 3.13 2.31 1.78
CA ARG A 43 1.90 2.79 2.40
C ARG A 43 1.78 2.29 3.82
N GLN A 44 1.40 3.17 4.72
CA GLN A 44 0.90 2.77 6.03
C GLN A 44 -0.53 2.26 5.87
N CYS A 45 -0.75 1.04 6.31
CA CYS A 45 -2.01 0.31 6.19
C CYS A 45 -2.52 -0.12 7.56
N ARG A 46 -3.84 -0.04 7.77
CA ARG A 46 -4.46 -0.63 8.96
C ARG A 46 -4.30 -2.16 8.94
N GLU A 47 -4.03 -2.77 10.08
CA GLU A 47 -4.06 -4.23 10.24
C GLU A 47 -5.50 -4.75 10.35
N ASN A 48 -5.76 -6.00 9.94
CA ASN A 48 -7.12 -6.58 9.88
C ASN A 48 -7.75 -6.73 11.26
N ASP A 49 -6.96 -7.17 12.24
CA ASP A 49 -7.47 -7.67 13.52
C ASP A 49 -7.38 -6.63 14.65
N ALA A 50 -7.09 -5.37 14.30
CA ALA A 50 -6.99 -4.26 15.26
C ALA A 50 -8.39 -3.76 15.66
N MET A 51 -9.05 -4.52 16.52
CA MET A 51 -10.33 -4.13 17.15
C MET A 51 -10.14 -2.94 18.10
N PHE A 52 -8.97 -2.85 18.75
CA PHE A 52 -8.55 -1.72 19.59
C PHE A 52 -7.04 -1.44 19.39
N GLY A 53 -6.67 -0.17 19.19
CA GLY A 53 -5.27 0.29 19.09
C GLY A 53 -4.75 0.62 17.67
N PRO A 54 -3.59 1.29 17.56
CA PRO A 54 -3.00 1.75 16.30
C PRO A 54 -2.21 0.64 15.59
N ALA A 55 -2.78 -0.57 15.45
CA ALA A 55 -2.09 -1.65 14.74
C ALA A 55 -2.10 -1.33 13.23
N THR A 56 -0.96 -0.83 12.77
CA THR A 56 -0.72 -0.45 11.39
C THR A 56 0.57 -1.12 10.93
N LYS A 57 0.65 -1.46 9.65
CA LYS A 57 1.81 -2.07 9.00
C LYS A 57 2.22 -1.23 7.79
N LEU A 58 3.45 -1.39 7.34
CA LEU A 58 3.87 -0.87 6.04
C LEU A 58 3.58 -1.91 4.97
N GLN A 59 2.86 -1.53 3.93
CA GLN A 59 2.75 -2.28 2.69
C GLN A 59 3.70 -1.65 1.68
N VAL A 60 4.57 -2.46 1.10
CA VAL A 60 5.49 -2.06 0.04
C VAL A 60 5.01 -2.67 -1.26
N SER A 61 4.72 -1.84 -2.25
CA SER A 61 4.19 -2.26 -3.55
C SER A 61 5.13 -1.80 -4.66
N LEU A 62 5.68 -2.75 -5.41
CA LEU A 62 6.45 -2.52 -6.62
C LEU A 62 5.50 -2.44 -7.82
N LEU A 63 5.53 -1.32 -8.54
CA LEU A 63 4.52 -0.93 -9.53
C LEU A 63 5.19 -0.44 -10.81
N ARG A 64 4.43 -0.42 -11.92
CA ARG A 64 4.84 0.34 -13.11
C ARG A 64 4.60 1.83 -12.87
N THR A 65 5.43 2.67 -13.46
CA THR A 65 5.28 4.13 -13.34
C THR A 65 3.87 4.58 -13.75
N GLY A 66 3.28 5.46 -12.93
CA GLY A 66 1.92 5.97 -13.10
C GLY A 66 0.83 5.07 -12.51
N GLU A 67 1.17 3.86 -12.07
CA GLU A 67 0.25 3.02 -11.31
C GLU A 67 0.31 3.31 -9.81
N SER A 68 -0.72 2.92 -9.07
CA SER A 68 -0.77 3.05 -7.62
C SER A 68 -1.67 1.95 -7.07
N GLU A 69 -1.36 1.48 -5.87
CA GLU A 69 -2.09 0.40 -5.21
C GLU A 69 -2.64 0.88 -3.87
N ASN A 70 -3.87 0.49 -3.55
CA ASN A 70 -4.43 0.75 -2.23
C ASN A 70 -3.94 -0.29 -1.23
N CYS A 71 -3.99 0.06 0.06
CA CYS A 71 -3.78 -0.93 1.11
C CYS A 71 -4.63 -2.18 0.89
N ARG A 72 -3.97 -3.35 0.96
CA ARG A 72 -4.52 -4.70 0.81
C ARG A 72 -5.02 -5.07 -0.60
N ALA A 73 -4.87 -4.18 -1.57
CA ALA A 73 -5.05 -4.54 -2.96
C ALA A 73 -3.75 -5.14 -3.52
N THR A 74 -3.87 -5.97 -4.55
CA THR A 74 -2.76 -6.66 -5.25
C THR A 74 -3.08 -6.78 -6.74
N ILE A 75 -3.77 -5.78 -7.29
CA ILE A 75 -4.31 -5.81 -8.66
C ILE A 75 -3.24 -5.36 -9.66
N LYS A 76 -2.49 -4.31 -9.30
CA LYS A 76 -1.47 -3.67 -10.15
C LYS A 76 -0.06 -3.97 -9.67
N ALA A 77 0.11 -4.23 -8.37
CA ALA A 77 1.43 -4.52 -7.80
C ALA A 77 2.06 -5.75 -8.47
N LEU A 78 3.23 -5.55 -9.07
CA LEU A 78 4.06 -6.62 -9.64
C LEU A 78 4.64 -7.52 -8.54
N SER A 79 5.00 -6.89 -7.43
CA SER A 79 5.36 -7.56 -6.18
C SER A 79 4.91 -6.70 -5.01
N GLN A 80 4.54 -7.34 -3.91
CA GLN A 80 4.11 -6.65 -2.71
C GLN A 80 4.54 -7.42 -1.47
N PHE A 81 4.91 -6.72 -0.41
CA PHE A 81 5.17 -7.34 0.89
C PHE A 81 4.82 -6.39 2.03
N ASN A 82 4.68 -6.95 3.23
CA ASN A 82 4.37 -6.18 4.43
C ASN A 82 5.51 -6.19 5.44
N VAL A 83 5.68 -5.07 6.14
CA VAL A 83 6.52 -4.91 7.33
C VAL A 83 5.60 -4.58 8.50
N ASN A 84 5.57 -5.47 9.50
CA ASN A 84 4.65 -5.32 10.64
C ASN A 84 5.11 -4.29 11.67
N GLN A 85 6.26 -3.64 11.43
CA GLN A 85 6.79 -2.58 12.27
C GLN A 85 6.85 -1.29 11.45
N ILE A 86 6.32 -0.22 12.01
CA ILE A 86 6.39 1.13 11.44
C ILE A 86 7.51 1.85 12.17
N ASP A 87 8.73 1.50 11.77
CA ASP A 87 9.92 2.22 12.17
C ASP A 87 10.65 2.73 10.91
N GLN A 88 11.71 3.49 11.11
CA GLN A 88 12.51 4.05 10.02
C GLN A 88 13.62 3.08 9.56
N GLN A 89 13.52 1.79 9.89
CA GLN A 89 14.57 0.80 9.60
C GLN A 89 14.33 0.06 8.27
N LEU A 90 13.19 0.30 7.60
CA LEU A 90 12.95 -0.22 6.26
C LEU A 90 13.90 0.44 5.27
N GLN A 91 14.79 -0.37 4.70
CA GLN A 91 15.74 0.05 3.68
C GLN A 91 15.26 -0.40 2.31
N LEU A 92 15.19 0.54 1.38
CA LEU A 92 14.85 0.31 -0.03
C LEU A 92 15.90 0.98 -0.91
N GLN A 93 16.45 0.23 -1.86
CA GLN A 93 17.42 0.76 -2.82
C GLN A 93 17.28 0.04 -4.15
N TRP A 94 17.20 0.80 -5.24
CA TRP A 94 17.37 0.25 -6.58
C TRP A 94 18.85 -0.09 -6.82
N LEU A 95 19.13 -1.36 -7.13
CA LEU A 95 20.45 -1.84 -7.56
C LEU A 95 20.63 -1.70 -9.07
N SER A 96 19.52 -1.78 -9.82
CA SER A 96 19.43 -1.51 -11.25
C SER A 96 18.01 -1.08 -11.60
N GLU A 97 17.70 -0.89 -12.89
CA GLU A 97 16.34 -0.58 -13.35
C GLU A 97 15.30 -1.62 -12.94
N SER A 98 15.71 -2.89 -12.92
CA SER A 98 14.84 -4.03 -12.72
C SER A 98 15.04 -4.74 -11.38
N GLU A 99 15.92 -4.22 -10.52
CA GLU A 99 16.30 -4.91 -9.29
C GLU A 99 16.25 -3.99 -8.09
N LEU A 100 15.32 -4.29 -7.18
CA LEU A 100 15.15 -3.58 -5.93
C LEU A 100 15.72 -4.41 -4.78
N ARG A 101 16.65 -3.85 -4.01
CA ARG A 101 17.01 -4.36 -2.69
C ARG A 101 16.01 -3.85 -1.66
N ALA A 102 15.52 -4.76 -0.83
CA ALA A 102 14.71 -4.44 0.33
C ALA A 102 15.27 -5.12 1.59
N TRP A 103 15.31 -4.41 2.71
CA TRP A 103 15.72 -5.00 3.98
C TRP A 103 15.04 -4.36 5.18
N HIS A 104 14.85 -5.17 6.21
CA HIS A 104 14.39 -4.75 7.52
C HIS A 104 14.85 -5.78 8.55
N PRO A 105 15.18 -5.41 9.81
CA PRO A 105 15.65 -6.36 10.83
C PRO A 105 14.69 -7.50 11.15
N SER A 106 13.39 -7.32 10.89
CA SER A 106 12.37 -8.35 11.09
C SER A 106 12.28 -9.39 9.96
N PHE A 107 13.01 -9.21 8.85
CA PHE A 107 13.01 -10.17 7.75
C PHE A 107 13.76 -11.44 8.15
N LYS A 108 13.27 -12.58 7.69
CA LYS A 108 13.98 -13.86 7.78
C LYS A 108 14.94 -13.99 6.60
N ALA A 109 15.73 -15.06 6.56
CA ALA A 109 16.67 -15.34 5.47
C ALA A 109 16.03 -15.31 4.07
N ASN A 110 14.72 -15.57 3.96
CA ASN A 110 13.96 -15.56 2.72
C ASN A 110 13.06 -14.32 2.55
N GLY A 111 13.24 -13.27 3.37
CA GLY A 111 12.49 -12.03 3.30
C GLY A 111 11.36 -11.90 4.35
N PRO A 112 10.36 -11.04 4.08
CA PRO A 112 9.24 -10.78 4.97
C PRO A 112 8.29 -11.99 5.08
N ARG A 113 7.50 -12.02 6.17
CA ARG A 113 6.53 -13.09 6.42
C ARG A 113 5.38 -13.08 5.41
N GLU A 114 4.90 -11.89 5.05
CA GLU A 114 3.80 -11.70 4.11
C GLU A 114 4.34 -11.11 2.82
N GLN A 115 4.29 -11.90 1.76
CA GLN A 115 4.72 -11.49 0.43
C GLN A 115 3.75 -12.02 -0.64
N PHE A 116 3.56 -11.21 -1.66
CA PHE A 116 2.82 -11.51 -2.86
C PHE A 116 3.72 -11.19 -4.06
N TYR A 117 3.69 -12.07 -5.05
CA TYR A 117 4.51 -11.94 -6.24
C TYR A 117 3.70 -12.40 -7.45
N ILE A 118 3.56 -11.53 -8.42
CA ILE A 118 3.18 -11.93 -9.78
C ILE A 118 4.49 -12.31 -10.46
N GLN A 119 4.55 -13.51 -11.05
CA GLN A 119 5.72 -13.90 -11.83
C GLN A 119 5.97 -12.90 -12.97
N ASN A 120 6.96 -12.02 -12.77
CA ASN A 120 7.40 -11.06 -13.76
C ASN A 120 8.88 -11.30 -14.04
N PRO A 121 9.27 -11.71 -15.26
CA PRO A 121 10.67 -11.98 -15.57
C PRO A 121 11.54 -10.72 -15.65
N HIS A 122 10.93 -9.52 -15.63
CA HIS A 122 11.63 -8.26 -15.90
C HIS A 122 11.94 -7.41 -14.67
N VAL A 123 11.35 -7.69 -13.51
CA VAL A 123 11.65 -6.94 -12.29
C VAL A 123 11.56 -7.84 -11.07
N ARG A 124 12.49 -7.69 -10.12
CA ARG A 124 12.55 -8.53 -8.92
C ARG A 124 12.94 -7.74 -7.67
N ILE A 125 12.57 -8.30 -6.52
CA ILE A 125 12.99 -7.83 -5.20
C ILE A 125 14.00 -8.82 -4.60
N VAL A 126 15.09 -8.29 -4.07
CA VAL A 126 16.13 -9.04 -3.36
C VAL A 126 16.14 -8.63 -1.90
N PHE A 127 15.93 -9.60 -1.01
CA PHE A 127 15.91 -9.37 0.42
C PHE A 127 17.28 -9.57 1.06
N THR A 128 18.09 -8.52 1.12
CA THR A 128 19.45 -8.57 1.67
C THR A 128 19.80 -7.28 2.40
N PRO A 129 20.56 -7.33 3.52
CA PRO A 129 21.06 -6.12 4.18
C PRO A 129 21.88 -5.25 3.23
N GLN A 130 21.93 -3.95 3.50
CA GLN A 130 22.96 -3.12 2.87
C GLN A 130 24.33 -3.55 3.40
N GLU A 131 25.20 -4.03 2.52
CA GLU A 131 26.60 -4.28 2.89
C GLU A 131 27.23 -2.94 3.30
N HIS A 132 27.85 -2.91 4.49
CA HIS A 132 28.69 -1.79 4.89
C HIS A 132 29.98 -1.88 4.07
N PRO A 133 30.39 -0.81 3.35
CA PRO A 133 31.69 -0.78 2.69
C PRO A 133 32.85 -0.86 3.68
#